data_AF-A0A7S1Z4T2-F1
#
_entry.id   AF-A0A7S1Z4T2-F1
#
_cell.length_a   1.000
_cell.length_b   1.000
_cell.length_c   1.000
_cell.angle_alpha   90.00
_cell.angle_beta   90.00
_cell.angle_gamma   90.00
#
_symmetry.space_group_name_H-M   'P 1'
#
loop_
_entity.id
_entity.type
_entity.pdbx_description
1 polymer ?
#
loop_
_entity_poly.entity_id
_entity_poly.type
_entity_poly.pdbx_seq_one_letter_code
_entity_poly.pdbx_strand_id
1 'polypeptide(L)'
;DVATAFTPKQARKCLNSEGMCPAASSLSLCPSRAHSSARGLATALPRGGHSESTSALSAIPSVGTAASAVNNFYQTMPMLAAFITCGIKASAADYIAQKRSRSEEEEPEFDGRLELEEPKRRWSFRRAIGIDGGGSGVKTSVPKQPSIHYQRNAAFLLYGGLYQGMAQEHIYNHIFPVLFGDSGPASVLAKVFFDMLVLTPFLCLPIAYVVKSFIFR
;
A
#
# COMPACT_ATOMS: atom_id res chain seq x y z
N ASP A 1 -4.43 27.79 11.62
CA ASP A 1 -4.87 27.09 12.86
C ASP A 1 -5.98 26.07 12.63
N VAL A 2 -5.64 24.92 12.06
CA VAL A 2 -6.52 23.73 12.08
C VAL A 2 -5.66 22.56 12.56
N ALA A 3 -5.29 22.62 13.85
CA ALA A 3 -4.79 21.48 14.59
C ALA A 3 -6.01 20.65 15.02
N THR A 4 -6.52 19.81 14.12
CA THR A 4 -7.53 18.82 14.49
C THR A 4 -6.84 17.77 15.36
N ALA A 5 -7.09 17.89 16.67
CA ALA A 5 -6.63 16.98 17.70
C ALA A 5 -6.97 15.53 17.34
N PHE A 6 -5.93 14.75 17.02
CA PHE A 6 -6.01 13.30 17.05
C PHE A 6 -6.20 12.89 18.52
N THR A 7 -7.42 12.48 18.87
CA THR A 7 -7.69 12.07 20.24
C THR A 7 -6.91 10.79 20.58
N PRO A 8 -6.27 10.69 21.76
CA PRO A 8 -5.44 9.54 22.13
C PRO A 8 -6.21 8.20 22.20
N LYS A 9 -7.55 8.24 22.17
CA LYS A 9 -8.41 7.04 22.13
C LYS A 9 -8.49 6.40 20.74
N GLN A 10 -8.29 7.16 19.65
CA GLN A 10 -8.31 6.60 18.29
C GLN A 10 -6.96 5.94 17.92
N ALA A 11 -5.85 6.46 18.44
CA ALA A 11 -4.52 5.86 18.28
C ALA A 11 -4.42 4.45 18.92
N ARG A 12 -5.10 4.21 20.04
CA ARG A 12 -5.12 2.88 20.69
C ARG A 12 -5.93 1.82 19.96
N LYS A 13 -6.95 2.19 19.17
CA LYS A 13 -7.70 1.20 18.37
C LYS A 13 -6.91 0.76 17.13
N CYS A 14 -6.04 1.60 16.58
CA CYS A 14 -5.13 1.21 15.51
C CYS A 14 -3.99 0.31 16.03
N LEU A 15 -3.43 0.59 17.22
CA LEU A 15 -2.39 -0.24 17.86
C LEU A 15 -2.88 -1.60 18.38
N ASN A 16 -4.17 -1.78 18.70
CA ASN A 16 -4.71 -3.09 19.10
C ASN A 16 -5.41 -3.86 17.97
N SER A 17 -5.49 -3.28 16.78
CA SER A 17 -5.86 -3.98 15.54
C SER A 17 -4.61 -4.42 14.77
N GLU A 18 -3.47 -4.57 15.45
CA GLU A 18 -2.21 -5.13 14.94
C GLU A 18 -2.25 -6.67 14.84
N GLY A 19 -3.39 -7.17 14.33
CA GLY A 19 -3.40 -8.30 13.39
C GLY A 19 -3.16 -7.82 11.95
N MET A 20 -2.85 -6.53 11.75
CA MET A 20 -2.06 -6.08 10.62
C MET A 20 -0.72 -6.80 10.75
N CYS A 21 -0.53 -7.87 9.98
CA CYS A 21 0.77 -8.52 9.88
C CYS A 21 1.82 -7.42 9.84
N PRO A 22 2.91 -7.49 10.62
CA PRO A 22 4.10 -6.85 10.16
C PRO A 22 4.30 -7.46 8.77
N ALA A 23 3.99 -6.69 7.73
CA ALA A 23 4.89 -6.66 6.61
C ALA A 23 6.21 -6.18 7.22
N ALA A 24 6.89 -7.09 7.94
CA ALA A 24 8.19 -7.49 7.50
C ALA A 24 8.07 -7.51 5.96
N SER A 25 8.39 -6.39 5.32
CA SER A 25 9.75 -6.15 4.92
C SER A 25 10.69 -7.31 5.31
N SER A 26 10.36 -8.54 4.90
CA SER A 26 11.25 -9.27 4.03
C SER A 26 11.49 -8.31 2.88
N LEU A 27 12.40 -7.38 3.14
CA LEU A 27 13.37 -6.93 2.17
C LEU A 27 13.87 -8.26 1.62
N SER A 28 13.20 -8.73 0.57
CA SER A 28 13.87 -9.49 -0.45
C SER A 28 14.99 -8.54 -0.84
N LEU A 29 16.13 -8.71 -0.17
CA LEU A 29 17.40 -8.28 -0.68
C LEU A 29 17.45 -8.96 -2.04
N CYS A 30 17.02 -8.25 -3.08
CA CYS A 30 17.51 -8.54 -4.41
C CYS A 30 19.02 -8.56 -4.23
N PRO A 31 19.70 -9.68 -4.52
CA PRO A 31 21.15 -9.71 -4.41
C PRO A 31 21.67 -8.58 -5.28
N SER A 32 22.28 -7.59 -4.63
CA SER A 32 22.93 -6.45 -5.25
C SER A 32 23.97 -7.00 -6.21
N ARG A 33 23.59 -7.16 -7.47
CA ARG A 33 24.46 -7.62 -8.54
C ARG A 33 25.43 -6.49 -8.79
N ALA A 34 26.62 -6.62 -8.22
CA ALA A 34 27.75 -5.72 -8.47
C ALA A 34 27.98 -5.65 -9.98
N HIS A 35 27.50 -4.58 -10.61
CA HIS A 35 27.83 -4.27 -12.00
C HIS A 35 29.24 -3.71 -12.01
N SER A 36 30.20 -4.59 -12.30
CA SER A 36 31.52 -4.19 -12.77
C SER A 36 31.34 -3.31 -14.01
N SER A 37 31.88 -2.10 -13.87
CA SER A 37 32.17 -1.14 -14.91
C SER A 37 32.79 -1.82 -16.15
N ALA A 38 32.11 -1.71 -17.29
CA ALA A 38 32.75 -1.78 -18.60
C ALA A 38 32.18 -0.66 -19.47
N ARG A 39 33.05 0.33 -19.72
CA ARG A 39 32.86 1.40 -20.69
C ARG A 39 32.63 0.82 -22.08
N GLY A 40 31.70 1.41 -22.83
CA GLY A 40 31.42 1.04 -24.22
C GLY A 40 30.53 2.07 -24.90
N LEU A 41 31.13 3.19 -25.28
CA LEU A 41 30.59 4.26 -26.11
C LEU A 41 30.34 3.75 -27.54
N ALA A 42 29.09 3.77 -28.02
CA ALA A 42 28.77 3.83 -29.45
C ALA A 42 27.33 4.28 -29.68
N THR A 43 27.19 5.55 -30.03
CA THR A 43 26.01 6.18 -30.62
C THR A 43 25.73 5.62 -32.01
N ALA A 44 24.55 5.03 -32.22
CA ALA A 44 24.00 4.77 -33.55
C ALA A 44 22.50 5.11 -33.55
N LEU A 45 22.15 6.23 -34.18
CA LEU A 45 20.77 6.65 -34.46
C LEU A 45 20.23 5.87 -35.66
N PRO A 46 19.06 5.20 -35.58
CA PRO A 46 18.31 4.82 -36.76
C PRO A 46 17.37 5.94 -37.20
N ARG A 47 17.44 6.25 -38.50
CA ARG A 47 16.67 7.23 -39.25
C ARG A 47 15.68 6.48 -40.16
N GLY A 48 14.43 6.96 -40.22
CA GLY A 48 13.36 6.47 -41.10
C GLY A 48 12.56 5.33 -40.46
N GLY A 49 11.23 5.38 -40.33
CA GLY A 49 10.21 6.01 -41.15
C GLY A 49 9.30 4.88 -41.63
N HIS A 50 8.03 4.86 -41.24
CA HIS A 50 6.88 4.27 -41.95
C HIS A 50 5.65 4.34 -41.03
N SER A 51 4.61 5.05 -41.51
CA SER A 51 3.25 4.95 -41.00
C SER A 51 2.68 3.60 -41.40
N GLU A 52 2.40 2.73 -40.45
CA GLU A 52 1.58 1.53 -40.67
C GLU A 52 0.31 1.60 -39.84
N SER A 53 -0.78 1.35 -40.56
CA SER A 53 -2.16 1.48 -40.12
C SER A 53 -2.52 0.42 -39.08
N THR A 54 -3.19 0.92 -38.04
CA THR A 54 -3.96 0.25 -37.00
C THR A 54 -4.69 -1.01 -37.46
N SER A 55 -4.14 -2.17 -37.08
CA SER A 55 -4.87 -3.42 -36.87
C SER A 55 -4.55 -3.92 -35.46
N ALA A 56 -5.05 -3.20 -34.45
CA ALA A 56 -4.70 -3.40 -33.04
C ALA A 56 -5.79 -4.19 -32.30
N LEU A 57 -5.94 -5.47 -32.66
CA LEU A 57 -6.63 -6.56 -31.96
C LEU A 57 -6.23 -7.79 -32.79
N SER A 58 -5.49 -8.80 -32.36
CA SER A 58 -5.31 -9.39 -31.06
C SER A 58 -4.19 -10.43 -31.20
N ALA A 59 -3.04 -10.19 -30.59
CA ALA A 59 -2.09 -11.27 -30.33
C ALA A 59 -1.80 -11.19 -28.84
N ILE A 60 -2.39 -12.10 -28.08
CA ILE A 60 -1.98 -12.30 -26.69
C ILE A 60 -0.51 -12.70 -26.78
N PRO A 61 0.43 -11.87 -26.30
CA PRO A 61 1.84 -12.20 -26.34
C PRO A 61 2.01 -13.56 -25.69
N SER A 62 2.68 -14.49 -26.37
CA SER A 62 3.02 -15.78 -25.78
C SER A 62 3.70 -15.52 -24.44
N VAL A 63 3.44 -16.34 -23.42
CA VAL A 63 3.91 -16.10 -22.04
C VAL A 63 5.42 -15.77 -21.98
N GLY A 64 6.22 -16.34 -22.88
CA GLY A 64 7.65 -16.03 -23.01
C GLY A 64 7.96 -14.59 -23.48
N THR A 65 7.18 -14.03 -24.41
CA THR A 65 7.36 -12.63 -24.87
C THR A 65 6.95 -11.63 -23.79
N ALA A 66 5.88 -11.91 -23.03
CA ALA A 66 5.46 -11.07 -21.92
C ALA A 66 6.50 -11.04 -20.80
N ALA A 67 7.05 -12.19 -20.41
CA ALA A 67 8.09 -12.27 -19.38
C ALA A 67 9.37 -11.51 -19.78
N SER A 68 9.79 -11.62 -21.04
CA SER A 68 10.94 -10.88 -21.57
C SER A 68 10.70 -9.36 -21.56
N ALA A 69 9.51 -8.91 -21.98
CA ALA A 69 9.13 -7.50 -21.97
C ALA A 69 9.08 -6.94 -20.54
N VAL A 70 8.54 -7.70 -19.58
CA VAL A 70 8.52 -7.32 -18.16
C VAL A 70 9.95 -7.21 -17.62
N ASN A 71 10.82 -8.18 -17.91
CA ASN A 71 12.21 -8.11 -17.47
C ASN A 71 12.94 -6.89 -18.08
N ASN A 72 12.72 -6.60 -19.37
CA ASN A 72 13.26 -5.40 -20.01
C ASN A 72 12.75 -4.11 -19.35
N PHE A 73 11.47 -4.05 -19.00
CA PHE A 73 10.87 -2.93 -18.30
C PHE A 73 11.52 -2.66 -16.92
N TYR A 74 11.73 -3.71 -16.11
CA TYR A 74 12.42 -3.57 -14.82
C TYR A 74 13.88 -3.10 -14.96
N GLN A 75 14.57 -3.50 -16.03
CA GLN A 75 15.95 -3.09 -16.28
C GLN A 75 16.07 -1.66 -16.82
N THR A 76 15.14 -1.25 -17.69
CA THR A 76 15.19 0.08 -18.34
C THR A 76 14.63 1.18 -17.45
N MET A 77 13.65 0.88 -16.60
CA MET A 77 12.93 1.87 -15.79
C MET A 77 12.71 1.40 -14.34
N PRO A 78 13.79 1.17 -13.55
CA PRO A 78 13.68 0.60 -12.20
C PRO A 78 12.81 1.44 -11.26
N MET A 79 12.92 2.77 -11.33
CA MET A 79 12.15 3.71 -10.50
C MET A 79 10.64 3.63 -10.78
N LEU A 80 10.25 3.55 -12.05
CA LEU A 80 8.85 3.43 -12.45
C LEU A 80 8.30 2.04 -12.09
N ALA A 81 9.12 1.01 -12.27
CA ALA A 81 8.73 -0.36 -11.91
C ALA A 81 8.50 -0.49 -10.39
N ALA A 82 9.36 0.13 -9.57
CA ALA A 82 9.17 0.21 -8.12
C ALA A 82 7.90 0.98 -7.75
N PHE A 83 7.65 2.14 -8.39
CA PHE A 83 6.42 2.92 -8.20
C PHE A 83 5.16 2.08 -8.46
N ILE A 84 5.09 1.43 -9.63
CA ILE A 84 3.91 0.66 -10.04
C ILE A 84 3.70 -0.53 -9.11
N THR A 85 4.76 -1.28 -8.80
CA THR A 85 4.69 -2.47 -7.94
C THR A 85 4.20 -2.12 -6.54
N CYS A 86 4.79 -1.09 -5.92
CA CYS A 86 4.41 -0.67 -4.57
C CYS A 86 3.01 -0.01 -4.56
N GLY A 87 2.71 0.82 -5.56
CA GLY A 87 1.40 1.48 -5.69
C GLY A 87 0.25 0.49 -5.86
N ILE A 88 0.41 -0.54 -6.71
CA ILE A 88 -0.60 -1.58 -6.91
C ILE A 88 -0.79 -2.40 -5.63
N LYS A 89 0.31 -2.80 -4.96
CA LYS A 89 0.23 -3.56 -3.71
C LYS A 89 -0.52 -2.79 -2.62
N ALA A 90 -0.20 -1.51 -2.44
CA ALA A 90 -0.88 -0.63 -1.48
C ALA A 90 -2.36 -0.46 -1.82
N SER A 91 -2.70 -0.27 -3.09
CA SER A 91 -4.08 -0.14 -3.56
C SER A 91 -4.90 -1.41 -3.35
N ALA A 92 -4.31 -2.58 -3.64
CA ALA A 92 -4.96 -3.87 -3.43
C ALA A 92 -5.20 -4.15 -1.94
N ALA A 93 -4.24 -3.81 -1.08
CA ALA A 93 -4.39 -3.92 0.36
C ALA A 93 -5.53 -3.04 0.89
N ASP A 94 -5.62 -1.78 0.44
CA ASP A 94 -6.73 -0.90 0.84
C ASP A 94 -8.08 -1.41 0.33
N TYR A 95 -8.14 -1.92 -0.91
CA TYR A 95 -9.36 -2.51 -1.45
C TYR A 95 -9.86 -3.70 -0.62
N ILE A 96 -8.96 -4.61 -0.22
CA ILE A 96 -9.31 -5.75 0.65
C ILE A 96 -9.76 -5.26 2.02
N ALA A 97 -9.12 -4.23 2.58
CA ALA A 97 -9.53 -3.64 3.85
C ALA A 97 -10.94 -3.04 3.76
N GLN A 98 -11.24 -2.28 2.69
CA GLN A 98 -12.59 -1.75 2.43
C GLN A 98 -13.63 -2.87 2.32
N LYS A 99 -13.28 -3.98 1.65
CA LYS A 99 -14.18 -5.11 1.48
C LYS A 99 -14.49 -5.80 2.80
N ARG A 100 -13.49 -6.01 3.67
CA ARG A 100 -13.68 -6.63 4.99
C ARG A 100 -14.57 -5.79 5.91
N SER A 101 -14.40 -4.47 5.91
CA SER A 101 -15.24 -3.58 6.71
C SER A 101 -16.72 -3.61 6.32
N ARG A 102 -17.05 -4.00 5.08
CA ARG A 102 -18.45 -4.16 4.64
C ARG A 102 -19.09 -5.44 5.15
N SER A 103 -18.32 -6.53 5.22
CA SER A 103 -18.84 -7.83 5.64
C SER A 103 -19.24 -7.88 7.13
N GLU A 104 -18.67 -7.00 7.97
CA GLU A 104 -19.03 -6.94 9.40
C GLU A 104 -20.36 -6.20 9.65
N GLU A 105 -20.82 -5.36 8.73
CA GLU A 105 -22.09 -4.63 8.87
C GLU A 105 -23.29 -5.42 8.35
N GLU A 106 -23.08 -6.42 7.50
CA GLU A 106 -24.10 -7.33 6.99
C GLU A 106 -24.28 -8.59 7.85
N GLU A 107 -23.95 -8.56 9.14
CA GLU A 107 -24.49 -9.56 10.04
C GLU A 107 -26.02 -9.42 10.00
N PRO A 108 -26.75 -10.38 9.41
CA PRO A 108 -28.19 -10.27 9.33
C PRO A 108 -28.69 -10.16 10.75
N GLU A 109 -29.49 -9.13 11.02
CA GLU A 109 -30.36 -9.11 12.19
C GLU A 109 -31.18 -10.40 12.11
N PHE A 110 -30.69 -11.45 12.78
CA PHE A 110 -31.35 -12.72 12.88
C PHE A 110 -32.57 -12.45 13.74
N ASP A 111 -33.67 -12.07 13.07
CA ASP A 111 -34.98 -11.87 13.66
C ASP A 111 -35.34 -13.20 14.32
N GLY A 112 -35.12 -13.23 15.64
CA GLY A 112 -35.22 -14.39 16.51
C GLY A 112 -36.65 -14.86 16.67
N ARG A 113 -37.27 -15.25 15.56
CA ARG A 113 -38.62 -15.76 15.49
C ARG A 113 -38.65 -17.10 14.78
N LEU A 114 -37.86 -18.06 15.29
CA LEU A 114 -38.29 -19.45 15.31
C LEU A 114 -37.46 -20.28 16.31
N GLU A 115 -38.22 -20.78 17.29
CA GLU A 115 -38.05 -21.98 18.10
C GLU A 115 -36.71 -22.28 18.79
N LEU A 116 -36.82 -22.25 20.12
CA LEU A 116 -36.11 -23.08 21.09
C LEU A 116 -35.68 -24.44 20.52
N GLU A 117 -34.42 -24.55 20.15
CA GLU A 117 -33.62 -25.78 20.33
C GLU A 117 -32.22 -25.33 20.74
N GLU A 118 -31.85 -25.60 21.99
CA GLU A 118 -30.54 -25.27 22.54
C GLU A 118 -29.44 -26.11 21.88
N PRO A 119 -28.26 -25.53 21.61
CA PRO A 119 -27.11 -26.03 22.35
C PRO A 119 -26.11 -24.97 22.83
N LYS A 120 -25.88 -25.07 24.14
CA LYS A 120 -24.69 -24.73 24.94
C LYS A 120 -23.40 -24.28 24.22
N ARG A 121 -23.03 -23.05 24.63
CA ARG A 121 -21.72 -22.61 25.16
C ARG A 121 -20.59 -22.35 24.15
N ARG A 122 -20.23 -21.06 24.04
CA ARG A 122 -19.05 -20.42 24.67
C ARG A 122 -18.64 -19.23 23.79
N TRP A 123 -18.16 -18.14 24.42
CA TRP A 123 -17.75 -16.83 23.85
C TRP A 123 -18.76 -15.67 23.98
N SER A 124 -19.22 -15.42 25.21
CA SER A 124 -19.91 -14.17 25.59
C SER A 124 -19.23 -13.52 26.79
N PHE A 125 -18.27 -12.61 26.55
CA PHE A 125 -17.67 -11.74 27.60
C PHE A 125 -17.65 -10.24 27.23
N ARG A 126 -18.44 -9.76 26.27
CA ARG A 126 -18.58 -8.30 26.06
C ARG A 126 -20.01 -7.90 25.70
N ARG A 127 -20.88 -7.93 26.69
CA ARG A 127 -22.13 -7.14 26.68
C ARG A 127 -22.60 -6.93 28.12
N ALA A 128 -21.90 -6.09 28.86
CA ALA A 128 -22.24 -5.74 30.25
C ALA A 128 -22.08 -4.24 30.53
N ILE A 129 -22.33 -3.38 29.53
CA ILE A 129 -22.60 -1.97 29.80
C ILE A 129 -23.95 -1.68 29.14
N GLY A 130 -24.98 -1.79 29.96
CA GLY A 130 -26.36 -1.52 29.59
C GLY A 130 -26.56 -0.03 29.28
N ILE A 131 -27.20 0.22 28.14
CA ILE A 131 -27.91 1.44 27.84
C ILE A 131 -29.24 0.97 27.25
N ASP A 132 -30.22 0.80 28.13
CA ASP A 132 -31.62 0.64 27.75
C ASP A 132 -32.21 2.03 27.47
N GLY A 133 -33.03 2.13 26.43
CA GLY A 133 -34.00 3.22 26.37
C GLY A 133 -34.50 3.63 24.99
N GLY A 134 -35.70 3.15 24.65
CA GLY A 134 -36.76 4.02 24.11
C GLY A 134 -36.83 4.14 22.59
N GLY A 135 -37.79 3.44 22.00
CA GLY A 135 -38.09 3.48 20.58
C GLY A 135 -38.67 4.79 20.06
N SER A 136 -38.43 5.02 18.77
CA SER A 136 -39.33 5.75 17.87
C SER A 136 -39.07 5.25 16.46
N GLY A 137 -40.12 4.72 15.83
CA GLY A 137 -40.10 4.18 14.47
C GLY A 137 -39.80 5.27 13.44
N VAL A 138 -38.52 5.55 13.24
CA VAL A 138 -38.03 6.31 12.09
C VAL A 138 -37.83 5.29 10.98
N LYS A 139 -38.63 5.38 9.91
CA LYS A 139 -38.33 4.73 8.63
C LYS A 139 -37.10 5.43 8.05
N THR A 140 -35.92 5.10 8.56
CA THR A 140 -34.65 5.52 7.97
C THR A 140 -34.54 4.79 6.64
N SER A 141 -34.83 5.49 5.54
CA SER A 141 -34.43 5.07 4.21
C SER A 141 -32.94 4.73 4.27
N VAL A 142 -32.63 3.43 4.22
CA VAL A 142 -31.27 2.91 4.28
C VAL A 142 -30.45 3.64 3.20
N PRO A 143 -29.51 4.53 3.57
CA PRO A 143 -28.76 5.29 2.59
C PRO A 143 -28.01 4.30 1.71
N LYS A 144 -28.23 4.43 0.40
CA LYS A 144 -27.67 3.60 -0.66
C LYS A 144 -26.16 3.43 -0.45
N GLN A 145 -25.77 2.17 -0.34
CA GLN A 145 -24.46 1.61 0.01
C GLN A 145 -23.23 2.31 -0.63
N PRO A 146 -22.05 2.13 -0.01
CA PRO A 146 -20.95 3.07 -0.02
C PRO A 146 -20.23 3.13 -1.35
N SER A 147 -20.12 4.33 -1.89
CA SER A 147 -19.21 4.66 -2.98
C SER A 147 -17.80 4.21 -2.59
N ILE A 148 -17.17 3.37 -3.42
CA ILE A 148 -15.74 3.11 -3.32
C ILE A 148 -15.04 4.46 -3.19
N HIS A 149 -14.26 4.66 -2.12
CA HIS A 149 -13.56 5.91 -1.91
C HIS A 149 -12.33 5.95 -2.81
N TYR A 150 -12.52 6.26 -4.09
CA TYR A 150 -11.45 6.36 -5.08
C TYR A 150 -10.35 7.33 -4.63
N GLN A 151 -10.73 8.39 -3.93
CA GLN A 151 -9.83 9.36 -3.31
C GLN A 151 -8.86 8.71 -2.32
N ARG A 152 -9.34 7.76 -1.51
CA ARG A 152 -8.52 7.02 -0.53
C ARG A 152 -7.59 6.03 -1.22
N ASN A 153 -8.09 5.29 -2.21
CA ASN A 153 -7.26 4.38 -3.02
C ASN A 153 -6.15 5.15 -3.75
N ALA A 154 -6.46 6.33 -4.31
CA ALA A 154 -5.46 7.19 -4.95
C ALA A 154 -4.40 7.67 -3.95
N ALA A 155 -4.78 7.96 -2.69
CA ALA A 155 -3.84 8.27 -1.61
C ALA A 155 -2.82 7.14 -1.40
N PHE A 156 -3.33 5.92 -1.24
CA PHE A 156 -2.49 4.75 -1.01
C PHE A 156 -1.63 4.41 -2.22
N LEU A 157 -2.15 4.60 -3.44
CA LEU A 157 -1.40 4.41 -4.68
C LEU A 157 -0.24 5.41 -4.78
N LEU A 158 -0.51 6.70 -4.59
CA LEU A 158 0.50 7.75 -4.68
C LEU A 158 1.52 7.62 -3.55
N TYR A 159 1.06 7.39 -2.32
CA TYR A 159 1.95 7.21 -1.18
C TYR A 159 2.83 5.96 -1.32
N GLY A 160 2.22 4.81 -1.61
CA GLY A 160 2.95 3.55 -1.81
C GLY A 160 3.91 3.62 -3.00
N GLY A 161 3.48 4.20 -4.12
CA GLY A 161 4.33 4.31 -5.31
C GLY A 161 5.47 5.32 -5.14
N LEU A 162 5.16 6.55 -4.70
CA LEU A 162 6.13 7.64 -4.70
C LEU A 162 7.13 7.53 -3.55
N TYR A 163 6.65 7.20 -2.34
CA TYR A 163 7.52 7.03 -1.18
C TYR A 163 8.15 5.65 -1.13
N GLN A 164 7.34 4.58 -1.01
CA GLN A 164 7.89 3.22 -0.85
C GLN A 164 8.52 2.68 -2.14
N GLY A 165 8.04 3.09 -3.31
CA GLY A 165 8.66 2.72 -4.58
C GLY A 165 9.87 3.58 -4.91
N MET A 166 9.64 4.82 -5.32
CA MET A 166 10.69 5.68 -5.88
C MET A 166 11.69 6.17 -4.82
N ALA A 167 11.22 6.77 -3.73
CA ALA A 167 12.14 7.39 -2.77
C ALA A 167 13.04 6.36 -2.09
N GLN A 168 12.48 5.22 -1.66
CA GLN A 168 13.28 4.14 -1.06
C GLN A 168 14.31 3.59 -2.04
N GLU A 169 13.95 3.31 -3.29
CA GLU A 169 14.90 2.83 -4.31
C GLU A 169 16.07 3.81 -4.48
N HIS A 170 15.79 5.11 -4.56
CA HIS A 170 16.83 6.13 -4.70
C HIS A 170 17.73 6.22 -3.44
N ILE A 171 17.13 6.20 -2.24
CA ILE A 171 17.86 6.31 -0.99
C ILE A 171 18.78 5.10 -0.79
N TYR A 172 18.26 3.88 -0.99
CA TYR A 172 19.01 2.66 -0.75
C TYR A 172 20.10 2.41 -1.81
N ASN A 173 19.85 2.74 -3.09
CA ASN A 173 20.81 2.46 -4.16
C ASN A 173 21.83 3.59 -4.39
N HIS A 174 21.49 4.85 -4.14
CA HIS A 174 22.39 5.98 -4.40
C HIS A 174 22.91 6.64 -3.13
N ILE A 175 22.03 6.93 -2.17
CA ILE A 175 22.41 7.72 -0.99
C ILE A 175 23.17 6.87 0.02
N PHE A 176 22.70 5.65 0.30
CA PHE A 176 23.29 4.80 1.32
C PHE A 176 24.71 4.32 1.01
N PRO A 177 25.06 3.97 -0.24
CA PRO A 177 26.45 3.66 -0.60
C PRO A 177 27.37 4.86 -0.44
N VAL A 178 26.89 6.08 -0.75
CA VAL A 178 27.68 7.32 -0.60
C VAL A 178 27.89 7.68 0.87
N LEU A 179 26.86 7.50 1.72
CA LEU A 179 26.93 7.85 3.15
C LEU A 179 27.72 6.82 3.98
N PHE A 180 27.49 5.53 3.77
CA PHE A 180 27.99 4.47 4.65
C PHE A 180 29.11 3.63 4.05
N GLY A 181 29.38 3.76 2.75
CA GLY A 181 30.41 2.99 2.06
C GLY A 181 30.15 1.48 2.07
N ASP A 182 31.20 0.72 2.35
CA ASP A 182 31.25 -0.74 2.25
C ASP A 182 30.14 -1.47 3.02
N SER A 183 29.77 -2.66 2.53
CA SER A 183 28.73 -3.53 3.08
C SER A 183 29.16 -4.32 4.33
N GLY A 184 29.97 -3.72 5.21
CA GLY A 184 30.34 -4.34 6.49
C GLY A 184 29.15 -4.47 7.45
N PRO A 185 29.20 -5.37 8.45
CA PRO A 185 28.11 -5.57 9.41
C PRO A 185 27.76 -4.28 10.20
N ALA A 186 28.77 -3.44 10.47
CA ALA A 186 28.57 -2.15 11.12
C ALA A 186 27.80 -1.15 10.24
N SER A 187 28.02 -1.14 8.92
CA SER A 187 27.27 -0.26 8.01
C SER A 187 25.83 -0.71 7.85
N VAL A 188 25.56 -2.02 7.87
CA VAL A 188 24.19 -2.56 7.90
C VAL A 188 23.46 -2.07 9.16
N LEU A 189 24.09 -2.17 10.33
CA LEU A 189 23.49 -1.68 11.57
C LEU A 189 23.23 -0.17 11.51
N ALA A 190 24.20 0.62 11.02
CA ALA A 190 24.05 2.06 10.85
C ALA A 190 22.92 2.43 9.87
N LYS A 191 22.75 1.68 8.78
CA LYS A 191 21.65 1.86 7.81
C LYS A 191 20.30 1.65 8.46
N VAL A 192 20.14 0.58 9.25
CA VAL A 192 18.89 0.30 9.99
C VAL A 192 18.61 1.40 11.01
N PHE A 193 19.62 1.84 11.76
CA PHE A 193 19.46 2.95 12.70
C PHE A 193 19.06 4.25 12.01
N PHE A 194 19.69 4.58 10.88
CA PHE A 194 19.36 5.77 10.10
C PHE A 194 17.95 5.70 9.51
N ASP A 195 17.51 4.53 9.05
CA ASP A 195 16.14 4.33 8.55
C ASP A 195 15.09 4.54 9.64
N MET A 196 15.33 3.99 10.84
CA MET A 196 14.41 4.13 11.97
C MET A 196 14.43 5.54 12.60
N LEU A 197 15.61 6.18 12.70
CA LEU A 197 15.77 7.47 13.41
C LEU A 197 15.62 8.69 12.52
N VAL A 198 16.03 8.62 11.25
CA VAL A 198 16.05 9.78 10.35
C VAL A 198 14.98 9.63 9.28
N LEU A 199 15.02 8.54 8.54
CA LEU A 199 14.20 8.38 7.34
C LEU A 199 12.71 8.28 7.68
N THR A 200 12.37 7.48 8.70
CA THR A 200 10.98 7.33 9.14
C THR A 200 10.35 8.64 9.66
N PRO A 201 10.88 9.33 10.67
CA PRO A 201 10.22 10.54 11.18
C PRO A 201 10.33 11.74 10.24
N PHE A 202 11.45 11.90 9.50
CA PHE A 202 11.67 13.10 8.69
C PHE A 202 11.24 12.96 7.22
N LEU A 203 11.14 11.75 6.66
CA LEU A 203 10.68 11.55 5.29
C LEU A 203 9.23 11.03 5.24
N CYS A 204 8.94 9.97 6.00
CA CYS A 204 7.64 9.29 5.99
C CYS A 204 6.50 10.22 6.44
N LEU A 205 6.68 10.91 7.58
CA LEU A 205 5.65 11.77 8.13
C LEU A 205 5.36 12.98 7.22
N PRO A 206 6.34 13.79 6.78
CA PRO A 206 6.04 14.95 5.94
C PRO A 206 5.39 14.56 4.61
N ILE A 207 5.82 13.45 3.99
CA ILE A 207 5.21 12.97 2.75
C ILE A 207 3.75 12.55 2.99
N ALA A 208 3.46 11.86 4.10
CA ALA A 208 2.09 11.51 4.46
C ALA A 208 1.22 12.78 4.63
N TYR A 209 1.75 13.84 5.24
CA TYR A 209 1.03 15.12 5.36
C TYR A 209 0.83 15.81 4.02
N VAL A 210 1.84 15.82 3.14
CA VAL A 210 1.72 16.40 1.78
C VAL A 210 0.65 15.65 0.98
N VAL A 211 0.67 14.32 0.98
CA VAL A 211 -0.35 13.51 0.29
C VAL A 211 -1.73 13.80 0.85
N LYS A 212 -1.87 13.91 2.18
CA LYS A 212 -3.14 14.30 2.81
C LYS A 212 -3.59 15.69 2.34
N SER A 213 -2.69 16.67 2.28
CA SER A 213 -3.00 18.02 1.80
C SER A 213 -3.43 18.07 0.33
N PHE A 214 -2.84 17.23 -0.53
CA PHE A 214 -3.25 17.15 -1.94
C PHE A 214 -4.66 16.56 -2.11
N ILE A 215 -5.03 15.67 -1.20
CA ILE A 215 -6.25 14.88 -1.34
C ILE A 215 -7.45 15.60 -0.74
N PHE A 216 -7.31 16.20 0.44
CA PHE A 216 -8.41 16.88 1.15
C PHE A 216 -8.56 18.35 0.76
N ARG A 217 -8.25 18.67 -0.50
CA ARG A 217 -8.40 20.01 -1.05
C ARG A 217 -9.78 20.15 -1.69
#